data_AF-A0A4R1JA47-F1
#
_entry.id   AF-A0A4R1JA47-F1
#
_cell.length_a   1.000
_cell.length_b   1.000
_cell.length_c   1.000
_cell.angle_alpha   90.00
_cell.angle_beta   90.00
_cell.angle_gamma   90.00
#
_symmetry.space_group_name_H-M   'P 1'
#
loop_
_entity.id
_entity.type
_entity.pdbx_description
1 polymer ?
#
loop_
_entity_poly.entity_id
_entity_poly.type
_entity_poly.pdbx_seq_one_letter_code
_entity_poly.pdbx_strand_id
1 'polypeptide(L)'
;MRKISYNKRKSKFFDALASQIDFSTLLRGHLVKVKFSERGYTLKESVVVIEDDCFLCEFSGSDITRFPSRIKALATYLHKLELRDKFVVSHKDGLCTVQLLNAYESMLELDAQAAVYESTEKVVLTASRMGQGRYRQALLNSSPCCPITGTTDARFLIASHIKPWRVSTNQERLDPENGFLLAPHIDALFDKGYISISDTGEILISSAEIEAQLKQWNIDLKIKIRGLSDRKKAYLAYHREVVFVH
;
A
#
# COMPACT_ATOMS: atom_id res chain seq x y z
N MET A 1 -16.27 18.35 -8.66
CA MET A 1 -15.18 19.34 -8.53
C MET A 1 -15.43 20.51 -9.50
N ARG A 2 -15.00 21.73 -9.17
CA ARG A 2 -15.11 22.91 -10.04
C ARG A 2 -13.76 23.22 -10.69
N LYS A 3 -13.79 23.64 -11.96
CA LYS A 3 -12.61 24.05 -12.73
C LYS A 3 -12.21 25.49 -12.41
N ILE A 4 -10.97 25.70 -11.98
CA ILE A 4 -10.46 27.02 -11.58
C ILE A 4 -9.18 27.29 -12.36
N SER A 5 -9.10 28.48 -12.96
CA SER A 5 -7.90 28.91 -13.68
C SER A 5 -6.76 29.27 -12.72
N TYR A 6 -5.52 29.05 -13.13
CA TYR A 6 -4.33 29.50 -12.41
C TYR A 6 -4.24 31.02 -12.27
N ASN A 7 -3.37 31.51 -11.39
CA ASN A 7 -3.07 32.93 -11.31
C ASN A 7 -2.31 33.37 -12.56
N LYS A 8 -2.87 34.34 -13.30
CA LYS A 8 -2.21 34.96 -14.47
C LYS A 8 -0.97 35.78 -14.09
N ARG A 9 -0.88 36.25 -12.85
CA ARG A 9 0.23 37.06 -12.30
C ARG A 9 0.78 36.40 -11.05
N LYS A 10 2.05 36.69 -10.69
CA LYS A 10 2.66 36.20 -9.44
C LYS A 10 1.82 36.68 -8.24
N SER A 11 1.38 35.74 -7.41
CA SER A 11 0.60 36.05 -6.21
C SER A 11 1.52 36.60 -5.11
N LYS A 12 0.99 37.48 -4.24
CA LYS A 12 1.70 37.94 -3.02
C LYS A 12 2.09 36.80 -2.08
N PHE A 13 1.45 35.64 -2.22
CA PHE A 13 1.72 34.44 -1.42
C PHE A 13 2.82 33.53 -2.02
N PHE A 14 3.33 33.85 -3.21
CA PHE A 14 4.29 32.99 -3.91
C PHE A 14 5.61 32.82 -3.15
N ASP A 15 6.15 33.89 -2.57
CA ASP A 15 7.47 33.82 -1.90
C ASP A 15 7.40 33.00 -0.61
N ALA A 16 6.24 33.02 0.08
CA ALA A 16 5.99 32.15 1.22
C ALA A 16 5.91 30.67 0.79
N LEU A 17 5.34 30.38 -0.38
CA LEU A 17 5.29 29.02 -0.94
C LEU A 17 6.70 28.54 -1.35
N ALA A 18 7.43 29.38 -2.09
CA ALA A 18 8.75 29.05 -2.60
C ALA A 18 9.81 28.82 -1.51
N SER A 19 9.67 29.51 -0.36
CA SER A 19 10.61 29.37 0.76
C SER A 19 10.29 28.22 1.70
N GLN A 20 9.04 27.74 1.74
CA GLN A 20 8.59 26.75 2.74
C GLN A 20 8.17 25.41 2.14
N ILE A 21 7.89 25.32 0.84
CA ILE A 21 7.58 24.05 0.21
C ILE A 21 8.89 23.31 -0.06
N ASP A 22 9.13 22.28 0.75
CA ASP A 22 10.14 21.27 0.45
C ASP A 22 9.57 20.24 -0.53
N PHE A 23 10.05 20.33 -1.76
CA PHE A 23 9.67 19.44 -2.86
C PHE A 23 9.99 17.96 -2.57
N SER A 24 11.13 17.69 -1.94
CA SER A 24 11.56 16.32 -1.64
C SER A 24 10.63 15.65 -0.62
N THR A 25 10.19 16.42 0.38
CA THR A 25 9.20 16.00 1.37
C THR A 25 7.83 15.77 0.71
N LEU A 26 7.40 16.68 -0.17
CA LEU A 26 6.11 16.55 -0.85
C LEU A 26 6.05 15.31 -1.75
N LEU A 27 7.10 15.05 -2.54
CA LEU A 27 7.18 13.88 -3.43
C LEU A 27 7.25 12.55 -2.68
N ARG A 28 7.80 12.54 -1.47
CA ARG A 28 7.76 11.37 -0.57
C ARG A 28 6.37 11.14 0.04
N GLY A 29 5.38 11.96 -0.30
CA GLY A 29 4.01 11.85 0.20
C GLY A 29 3.83 12.39 1.62
N HIS A 30 4.81 13.12 2.16
CA HIS A 30 4.72 13.68 3.51
C HIS A 30 3.90 14.98 3.50
N LEU A 31 3.26 15.28 4.64
CA LEU A 31 2.52 16.51 4.85
C LEU A 31 3.46 17.72 4.90
N VAL A 32 3.30 18.64 3.96
CA VAL A 32 4.01 19.93 3.94
C VAL A 32 3.12 21.02 4.52
N LYS A 33 3.73 21.90 5.32
CA LYS A 33 3.05 22.99 6.02
C LYS A 33 3.63 24.33 5.57
N VAL A 34 2.77 25.24 5.13
CA VAL A 34 3.14 26.58 4.69
C VAL A 34 2.44 27.60 5.57
N LYS A 35 3.22 28.43 6.28
CA LYS A 35 2.70 29.53 7.08
C LYS A 35 2.60 30.80 6.22
N PHE A 36 1.43 31.42 6.25
CA PHE A 36 1.19 32.75 5.70
C PHE A 36 1.12 33.78 6.83
N SER A 37 1.65 34.97 6.58
CA SER A 37 1.77 36.06 7.56
C SER A 37 0.44 36.68 8.00
N GLU A 38 -0.61 36.53 7.20
CA GLU A 38 -1.95 37.08 7.47
C GLU A 38 -2.93 35.97 7.86
N ARG A 39 -3.78 36.21 8.88
CA ARG A 39 -4.95 35.35 9.16
C ARG A 39 -5.85 35.30 7.92
N GLY A 40 -6.53 34.17 7.70
CA GLY A 40 -7.30 33.92 6.50
C GLY A 40 -8.59 33.17 6.77
N TYR A 41 -9.24 32.73 5.70
CA TYR A 41 -10.42 31.84 5.76
C TYR A 41 -10.03 30.46 6.30
N THR A 42 -11.02 29.68 6.73
CA THR A 42 -10.83 28.26 7.01
C THR A 42 -11.31 27.45 5.82
N LEU A 43 -10.48 26.52 5.35
CA LEU A 43 -10.82 25.50 4.37
C LEU A 43 -10.53 24.15 5.00
N LYS A 44 -11.58 23.32 5.11
CA LYS A 44 -11.43 21.91 5.49
C LYS A 44 -10.66 21.16 4.40
N GLU A 45 -10.16 19.98 4.73
CA GLU A 45 -9.46 19.13 3.76
C GLU A 45 -10.29 19.00 2.47
N SER A 46 -9.66 19.42 1.37
CA SER A 46 -10.27 19.49 0.05
C SER A 46 -9.28 18.94 -0.96
N VAL A 47 -9.79 18.18 -1.93
CA VAL A 47 -8.97 17.65 -3.02
C VAL A 47 -8.75 18.71 -4.08
N VAL A 48 -7.50 18.89 -4.48
CA VAL A 48 -7.06 19.72 -5.61
C VAL A 48 -6.36 18.83 -6.62
N VAL A 49 -6.82 18.85 -7.88
CA VAL A 49 -6.21 18.14 -9.00
C VAL A 49 -5.54 19.14 -9.91
N ILE A 50 -4.25 19.01 -10.14
CA ILE A 50 -3.47 19.93 -10.98
C ILE A 50 -3.44 19.39 -12.42
N GLU A 51 -4.07 20.12 -13.35
CA GLU A 51 -4.06 19.82 -14.79
C GLU A 51 -3.23 20.87 -15.56
N ASP A 52 -3.13 20.75 -16.87
CA ASP A 52 -2.30 21.65 -17.68
C ASP A 52 -2.88 23.08 -17.76
N ASP A 53 -4.16 23.23 -18.08
CA ASP A 53 -4.75 24.57 -18.28
C ASP A 53 -5.48 25.10 -17.05
N CYS A 54 -5.71 24.25 -16.05
CA CYS A 54 -6.50 24.57 -14.87
C CYS A 54 -6.22 23.60 -13.72
N PHE A 55 -6.85 23.86 -12.58
CA PHE A 55 -6.95 22.87 -11.51
C PHE A 55 -8.42 22.65 -11.13
N LEU A 56 -8.72 21.43 -10.69
CA LEU A 56 -10.04 21.07 -10.16
C LEU A 56 -9.98 21.13 -8.64
N CYS A 57 -11.01 21.67 -8.01
CA CYS A 57 -11.12 21.69 -6.56
C CYS A 57 -12.57 21.45 -6.09
N GLU A 58 -12.73 20.78 -4.96
CA GLU A 58 -14.01 20.73 -4.25
C GLU A 58 -14.24 22.07 -3.53
N PHE A 59 -15.13 22.87 -4.09
CA PHE A 59 -15.47 24.19 -3.56
C PHE A 59 -16.98 24.31 -3.41
N SER A 60 -17.43 24.53 -2.17
CA SER A 60 -18.84 24.62 -1.79
C SER A 60 -19.47 26.00 -2.06
N GLY A 61 -18.66 27.02 -2.36
CA GLY A 61 -19.17 28.35 -2.70
C GLY A 61 -19.80 28.39 -4.09
N SER A 62 -20.96 29.04 -4.22
CA SER A 62 -21.66 29.21 -5.50
C SER A 62 -20.87 30.10 -6.48
N ASP A 63 -20.12 31.08 -5.97
CA ASP A 63 -19.35 32.07 -6.73
C ASP A 63 -17.85 31.72 -6.79
N ILE A 64 -17.37 31.36 -7.98
CA ILE A 64 -15.98 30.97 -8.22
C ILE A 64 -14.98 32.13 -8.13
N THR A 65 -15.45 33.38 -8.26
CA THR A 65 -14.60 34.57 -8.16
C THR A 65 -14.09 34.78 -6.74
N ARG A 66 -14.81 34.26 -5.75
CA ARG A 66 -14.43 34.23 -4.33
C ARG A 66 -13.56 33.04 -3.97
N PHE A 67 -13.04 32.30 -4.97
CA PHE A 67 -12.21 31.15 -4.70
C PHE A 67 -10.97 31.54 -3.87
N PRO A 68 -10.58 30.71 -2.88
CA PRO A 68 -9.65 31.19 -1.89
C PRO A 68 -8.23 31.39 -2.43
N SER A 69 -7.71 32.62 -2.31
CA SER A 69 -6.53 33.08 -3.06
C SER A 69 -5.24 32.36 -2.69
N ARG A 70 -5.10 31.87 -1.46
CA ARG A 70 -3.92 31.11 -1.00
C ARG A 70 -3.88 29.70 -1.62
N ILE A 71 -5.02 29.01 -1.70
CA ILE A 71 -5.10 27.72 -2.40
C ILE A 71 -4.85 27.90 -3.90
N LYS A 72 -5.41 28.96 -4.50
CA LYS A 72 -5.12 29.28 -5.90
C LYS A 72 -3.63 29.53 -6.15
N ALA A 73 -2.97 30.24 -5.24
CA ALA A 73 -1.53 30.49 -5.30
C ALA A 73 -0.72 29.19 -5.17
N LEU A 74 -1.09 28.32 -4.23
CA LEU A 74 -0.49 26.99 -4.07
C LEU A 74 -0.65 26.13 -5.32
N ALA A 75 -1.87 25.98 -5.85
CA ALA A 75 -2.12 25.21 -7.07
C ALA A 75 -1.32 25.75 -8.26
N THR A 76 -1.25 27.07 -8.41
CA THR A 76 -0.42 27.71 -9.44
C THR A 76 1.07 27.42 -9.24
N TYR A 77 1.55 27.38 -7.99
CA TYR A 77 2.94 27.07 -7.68
C TYR A 77 3.26 25.60 -7.98
N LEU A 78 2.42 24.66 -7.57
CA LEU A 78 2.58 23.23 -7.89
C LEU A 78 2.58 22.98 -9.40
N HIS A 79 1.68 23.63 -10.14
CA HIS A 79 1.66 23.58 -11.59
C HIS A 79 2.99 24.06 -12.21
N LYS A 80 3.56 25.16 -11.70
CA LYS A 80 4.87 25.68 -12.15
C LYS A 80 6.05 24.76 -11.84
N LEU A 81 5.91 23.88 -10.84
CA LEU A 81 6.86 22.82 -10.54
C LEU A 81 6.60 21.53 -11.34
N GLU A 82 5.72 21.59 -12.34
CA GLU A 82 5.35 20.45 -13.20
C GLU A 82 4.69 19.29 -12.43
N LEU A 83 4.18 19.55 -11.23
CA LEU A 83 3.49 18.54 -10.42
C LEU A 83 2.02 18.40 -10.84
N ARG A 84 1.77 17.53 -11.83
CA ARG A 84 0.43 17.21 -12.37
C ARG A 84 -0.24 16.08 -11.60
N ASP A 85 -0.47 16.32 -10.31
CA ASP A 85 -0.95 15.29 -9.40
C ASP A 85 -2.18 15.73 -8.60
N LYS A 86 -2.68 14.81 -7.78
CA LYS A 86 -3.78 15.05 -6.86
C LYS A 86 -3.25 15.33 -5.46
N PHE A 87 -3.74 16.40 -4.85
CA PHE A 87 -3.30 16.86 -3.54
C PHE A 87 -4.49 17.05 -2.60
N VAL A 88 -4.29 16.74 -1.33
CA VAL A 88 -5.19 17.16 -0.25
C VAL A 88 -4.61 18.43 0.34
N VAL A 89 -5.45 19.47 0.41
CA VAL A 89 -5.09 20.76 0.95
C VAL A 89 -6.08 21.20 2.02
N SER A 90 -5.55 21.80 3.07
CA SER A 90 -6.36 22.46 4.10
C SER A 90 -5.78 23.81 4.44
N HIS A 91 -6.59 24.69 5.00
CA HIS A 91 -6.11 25.98 5.50
C HIS A 91 -6.85 26.38 6.77
N LYS A 92 -6.14 26.73 7.82
CA LYS A 92 -6.71 27.25 9.06
C LYS A 92 -5.74 28.24 9.71
N ASP A 93 -6.24 29.41 10.11
CA ASP A 93 -5.48 30.42 10.87
C ASP A 93 -4.13 30.82 10.23
N GLY A 94 -4.08 30.88 8.89
CA GLY A 94 -2.87 31.22 8.13
C GLY A 94 -1.92 30.05 7.88
N LEU A 95 -2.21 28.87 8.42
CA LEU A 95 -1.48 27.63 8.14
C LEU A 95 -2.17 26.89 6.99
N CYS A 96 -1.45 26.71 5.88
CA CYS A 96 -1.86 25.85 4.79
C CYS A 96 -1.13 24.51 4.89
N THR A 97 -1.85 23.41 4.67
CA THR A 97 -1.24 22.09 4.52
C THR A 97 -1.43 21.58 3.11
N VAL A 98 -0.48 20.81 2.62
CA VAL A 98 -0.54 20.14 1.33
C VAL A 98 0.13 18.77 1.43
N GLN A 99 -0.51 17.75 0.88
CA GLN A 99 0.00 16.39 0.82
C GLN A 99 -0.51 15.73 -0.47
N LEU A 100 0.23 14.75 -1.00
CA LEU A 100 -0.28 13.92 -2.09
C LEU A 100 -1.51 13.12 -1.63
N LEU A 101 -2.53 13.06 -2.50
CA LEU A 101 -3.80 12.39 -2.18
C LEU A 101 -3.59 10.91 -1.88
N ASN A 102 -2.78 10.20 -2.66
CA ASN A 102 -2.50 8.78 -2.46
C ASN A 102 -1.87 8.50 -1.07
N ALA A 103 -0.96 9.36 -0.61
CA ALA A 103 -0.29 9.23 0.68
C ALA A 103 -1.24 9.59 1.83
N TYR A 104 -2.09 10.61 1.64
CA TYR A 104 -3.13 10.96 2.60
C TYR A 104 -4.17 9.85 2.74
N GLU A 105 -4.65 9.27 1.64
CA GLU A 105 -5.55 8.12 1.63
C GLU A 105 -4.91 6.91 2.33
N SER A 106 -3.64 6.62 2.05
CA SER A 106 -2.90 5.54 2.72
C SER A 106 -2.76 5.78 4.23
N MET A 107 -2.53 7.02 4.65
CA MET A 107 -2.48 7.40 6.06
C MET A 107 -3.85 7.27 6.74
N LEU A 108 -4.93 7.70 6.08
CA LEU A 108 -6.30 7.49 6.59
C LEU A 108 -6.66 6.00 6.68
N GLU A 109 -6.22 5.17 5.73
CA GLU A 109 -6.37 3.72 5.81
C GLU A 109 -5.65 3.16 7.06
N LEU A 110 -4.45 3.66 7.37
CA LEU A 110 -3.68 3.28 8.56
C LEU A 110 -4.28 3.80 9.87
N ASP A 111 -4.75 5.05 9.92
CA ASP A 111 -5.40 5.63 11.10
C ASP A 111 -6.76 4.99 11.36
N ALA A 112 -7.54 4.71 10.31
CA ALA A 112 -8.74 3.90 10.42
C ALA A 112 -8.40 2.49 10.92
N GLN A 113 -7.30 1.90 10.46
CA GLN A 113 -6.83 0.62 10.98
C GLN A 113 -6.41 0.69 12.46
N ALA A 114 -5.76 1.78 12.90
CA ALA A 114 -5.35 2.02 14.28
C ALA A 114 -6.55 2.24 15.21
N ALA A 115 -7.53 3.06 14.81
CA ALA A 115 -8.78 3.26 15.55
C ALA A 115 -9.66 2.00 15.62
N VAL A 116 -9.53 1.11 14.64
CA VAL A 116 -10.17 -0.21 14.61
C VAL A 116 -9.53 -1.21 15.59
N TYR A 117 -8.23 -1.07 15.92
CA TYR A 117 -7.60 -1.89 16.97
C TYR A 117 -8.21 -1.65 18.36
N GLU A 118 -8.81 -0.48 18.60
CA GLU A 118 -9.57 -0.19 19.83
C GLU A 118 -11.02 -0.71 19.82
N SER A 119 -11.57 -1.10 18.65
CA SER A 119 -12.99 -1.50 18.53
C SER A 119 -13.20 -2.73 17.64
N THR A 120 -12.66 -3.86 18.11
CA THR A 120 -13.22 -5.23 18.07
C THR A 120 -13.94 -5.72 16.78
N GLU A 121 -13.20 -6.56 16.05
CA GLU A 121 -13.61 -7.74 15.27
C GLU A 121 -14.27 -7.58 13.89
N LYS A 122 -15.15 -6.60 13.63
CA LYS A 122 -15.89 -6.57 12.34
C LYS A 122 -15.13 -5.96 11.16
N VAL A 123 -14.27 -4.96 11.38
CA VAL A 123 -13.51 -4.29 10.29
C VAL A 123 -12.23 -5.06 9.91
N VAL A 124 -11.66 -5.84 10.84
CA VAL A 124 -10.52 -6.74 10.61
C VAL A 124 -10.81 -7.69 9.45
N LEU A 125 -12.04 -8.18 9.31
CA LEU A 125 -12.44 -9.06 8.22
C LEU A 125 -12.41 -8.38 6.85
N THR A 126 -12.76 -7.09 6.73
CA THR A 126 -12.84 -6.38 5.44
C THR A 126 -11.49 -5.78 5.01
N ALA A 127 -10.71 -5.22 5.92
CA ALA A 127 -9.36 -4.73 5.62
C ALA A 127 -8.37 -5.89 5.39
N SER A 128 -8.51 -7.00 6.12
CA SER A 128 -7.83 -8.25 5.80
C SER A 128 -8.21 -8.73 4.41
N ARG A 129 -9.50 -8.67 4.01
CA ARG A 129 -9.92 -9.00 2.63
C ARG A 129 -9.30 -8.10 1.56
N MET A 130 -9.19 -6.79 1.77
CA MET A 130 -8.56 -5.87 0.80
C MET A 130 -7.03 -6.03 0.75
N GLY A 131 -6.38 -6.16 1.91
CA GLY A 131 -4.94 -6.43 2.00
C GLY A 131 -4.57 -7.79 1.44
N GLN A 132 -5.37 -8.83 1.73
CA GLN A 132 -5.28 -10.15 1.10
C GLN A 132 -5.55 -10.06 -0.40
N GLY A 133 -6.47 -9.19 -0.85
CA GLY A 133 -6.71 -8.94 -2.27
C GLY A 133 -5.51 -8.34 -2.98
N ARG A 134 -4.92 -7.26 -2.45
CA ARG A 134 -3.70 -6.62 -3.00
C ARG A 134 -2.51 -7.57 -2.97
N TYR A 135 -2.29 -8.26 -1.85
CA TYR A 135 -1.23 -9.25 -1.69
C TYR A 135 -1.39 -10.44 -2.65
N ARG A 136 -2.60 -11.00 -2.74
CA ARG A 136 -2.92 -12.07 -3.69
C ARG A 136 -2.68 -11.64 -5.13
N GLN A 137 -3.11 -10.43 -5.49
CA GLN A 137 -2.90 -9.92 -6.84
C GLN A 137 -1.41 -9.74 -7.14
N ALA A 138 -0.62 -9.25 -6.17
CA ALA A 138 0.83 -9.14 -6.31
C ALA A 138 1.49 -10.51 -6.54
N LEU A 139 1.06 -11.55 -5.81
CA LEU A 139 1.53 -12.92 -6.02
C LEU A 139 1.12 -13.50 -7.37
N LEU A 140 -0.13 -13.28 -7.80
CA LEU A 140 -0.60 -13.70 -9.14
C LEU A 140 0.20 -13.04 -10.26
N ASN A 141 0.61 -11.78 -10.07
CA ASN A 141 1.41 -11.07 -11.06
C ASN A 141 2.87 -11.54 -11.12
N SER A 142 3.44 -12.02 -10.00
CA SER A 142 4.85 -12.44 -9.92
C SER A 142 5.06 -13.93 -10.20
N SER A 143 4.17 -14.80 -9.70
CA SER A 143 4.27 -16.24 -9.82
C SER A 143 2.85 -16.85 -9.87
N PRO A 144 2.23 -16.94 -11.07
CA PRO A 144 0.80 -17.28 -11.23
C PRO A 144 0.47 -18.77 -11.05
N CYS A 145 1.30 -19.56 -10.38
CA CYS A 145 1.07 -21.00 -10.22
C CYS A 145 1.51 -21.53 -8.86
N CYS A 146 0.98 -22.69 -8.48
CA CYS A 146 1.50 -23.45 -7.36
C CYS A 146 2.85 -24.08 -7.73
N PRO A 147 3.94 -23.79 -7.00
CA PRO A 147 5.26 -24.29 -7.34
C PRO A 147 5.43 -25.79 -7.08
N ILE A 148 4.51 -26.42 -6.34
CA ILE A 148 4.55 -27.85 -5.99
C ILE A 148 3.64 -28.67 -6.90
N THR A 149 2.40 -28.23 -7.15
CA THR A 149 1.43 -28.98 -7.96
C THR A 149 1.39 -28.53 -9.43
N GLY A 150 1.93 -27.36 -9.74
CA GLY A 150 1.79 -26.73 -11.06
C GLY A 150 0.40 -26.13 -11.32
N THR A 151 -0.52 -26.15 -10.35
CA THR A 151 -1.88 -25.58 -10.51
C THR A 151 -1.80 -24.11 -10.93
N THR A 152 -2.46 -23.72 -12.03
CA THR A 152 -2.46 -22.35 -12.57
C THR A 152 -3.82 -21.65 -12.48
N ASP A 153 -4.91 -22.41 -12.31
CA ASP A 153 -6.24 -21.81 -12.16
C ASP A 153 -6.34 -21.08 -10.82
N ALA A 154 -6.40 -19.76 -10.90
CA ALA A 154 -6.44 -18.89 -9.74
C ALA A 154 -7.58 -19.20 -8.77
N ARG A 155 -8.67 -19.85 -9.19
CA ARG A 155 -9.77 -20.25 -8.29
C ARG A 155 -9.33 -21.32 -7.28
N PHE A 156 -8.31 -22.11 -7.62
CA PHE A 156 -7.77 -23.19 -6.79
C PHE A 156 -6.41 -22.85 -6.18
N LEU A 157 -6.07 -21.57 -6.08
CA LEU A 157 -4.84 -21.10 -5.46
C LEU A 157 -5.15 -20.31 -4.20
N ILE A 158 -4.42 -20.57 -3.13
CA ILE A 158 -4.44 -19.80 -1.87
C ILE A 158 -3.17 -18.95 -1.82
N ALA A 159 -3.30 -17.70 -1.40
CA ALA A 159 -2.16 -16.81 -1.17
C ALA A 159 -1.65 -17.05 0.25
N SER A 160 -0.71 -17.99 0.39
CA SER A 160 -0.14 -18.40 1.67
C SER A 160 1.04 -17.51 2.04
N HIS A 161 1.03 -16.96 3.25
CA HIS A 161 2.21 -16.28 3.81
C HIS A 161 3.29 -17.30 4.19
N ILE A 162 4.56 -16.90 4.06
CA ILE A 162 5.71 -17.70 4.54
C ILE A 162 5.94 -17.45 6.02
N LYS A 163 6.17 -16.20 6.40
CA LYS A 163 6.12 -15.75 7.79
C LYS A 163 4.65 -15.48 8.15
N PRO A 164 4.07 -16.15 9.16
CA PRO A 164 2.63 -16.06 9.42
C PRO A 164 2.14 -14.63 9.66
N TRP A 165 0.97 -14.32 9.10
CA TRP A 165 0.39 -12.97 9.13
C TRP A 165 0.32 -12.35 10.53
N ARG A 166 0.06 -13.18 11.56
CA ARG A 166 -0.06 -12.75 12.97
C ARG A 166 1.22 -12.13 13.52
N VAL A 167 2.38 -12.61 13.07
CA VAL A 167 3.71 -12.19 13.55
C VAL A 167 4.45 -11.30 12.54
N SER A 168 3.85 -11.05 11.38
CA SER A 168 4.35 -10.13 10.37
C SER A 168 4.02 -8.67 10.67
N THR A 169 4.95 -7.77 10.35
CA THR A 169 4.72 -6.33 10.29
C THR A 169 3.79 -5.96 9.13
N ASN A 170 3.25 -4.75 9.13
CA ASN A 170 2.37 -4.29 8.04
C ASN A 170 3.05 -4.31 6.66
N GLN A 171 4.37 -4.05 6.60
CA GLN A 171 5.13 -4.15 5.35
C GLN A 171 5.25 -5.62 4.90
N GLU A 172 5.60 -6.53 5.81
CA GLU A 172 5.74 -7.97 5.52
C GLU A 172 4.41 -8.62 5.13
N ARG A 173 3.27 -8.11 5.62
CA ARG A 173 1.92 -8.62 5.28
C ARG A 173 1.53 -8.35 3.83
N LEU A 174 2.10 -7.30 3.21
CA LEU A 174 1.82 -6.89 1.83
C LEU A 174 2.96 -7.23 0.86
N ASP A 175 4.07 -7.77 1.38
CA ASP A 175 5.25 -8.13 0.58
C ASP A 175 5.03 -9.46 -0.17
N PRO A 176 5.01 -9.48 -1.51
CA PRO A 176 4.85 -10.72 -2.27
C PRO A 176 6.02 -11.69 -2.10
N GLU A 177 7.19 -11.24 -1.63
CA GLU A 177 8.30 -12.15 -1.29
C GLU A 177 8.00 -12.98 -0.05
N ASN A 178 7.09 -12.52 0.82
CA ASN A 178 6.59 -13.25 1.99
C ASN A 178 5.44 -14.21 1.64
N GLY A 179 5.48 -14.85 0.48
CA GLY A 179 4.33 -15.64 0.04
C GLY A 179 4.53 -16.61 -1.10
N PHE A 180 3.62 -17.58 -1.19
CA PHE A 180 3.42 -18.43 -2.35
C PHE A 180 1.94 -18.51 -2.72
N LEU A 181 1.66 -18.78 -4.00
CA LEU A 181 0.38 -19.36 -4.38
C LEU A 181 0.47 -20.87 -4.17
N LEU A 182 -0.40 -21.44 -3.35
CA LEU A 182 -0.42 -22.88 -3.06
C LEU A 182 -1.78 -23.48 -3.38
N ALA A 183 -1.80 -24.74 -3.83
CA ALA A 183 -3.04 -25.49 -3.89
C ALA A 183 -3.54 -25.76 -2.46
N PRO A 184 -4.87 -25.87 -2.21
CA PRO A 184 -5.41 -25.87 -0.85
C PRO A 184 -4.85 -26.95 0.09
N HIS A 185 -4.58 -28.14 -0.47
CA HIS A 185 -4.01 -29.26 0.28
C HIS A 185 -2.53 -29.07 0.60
N ILE A 186 -1.80 -28.33 -0.24
CA ILE A 186 -0.39 -27.98 0.01
C ILE A 186 -0.29 -26.83 1.01
N ASP A 187 -1.15 -25.81 0.86
CA ASP A 187 -1.31 -24.71 1.83
C ASP A 187 -1.55 -25.24 3.24
N ALA A 188 -2.48 -26.19 3.39
CA ALA A 188 -2.79 -26.80 4.68
C ALA A 188 -1.60 -27.54 5.32
N LEU A 189 -0.68 -28.10 4.53
CA LEU A 189 0.54 -28.72 5.04
C LEU A 189 1.60 -27.68 5.40
N PHE A 190 1.73 -26.64 4.58
CA PHE A 190 2.73 -25.60 4.76
C PHE A 190 2.40 -24.71 5.98
N ASP A 191 1.17 -24.20 6.08
CA ASP A 191 0.72 -23.32 7.19
C ASP A 191 0.81 -24.02 8.56
N LYS A 192 0.63 -25.34 8.59
CA LYS A 192 0.77 -26.16 9.80
C LYS A 192 2.21 -26.63 10.08
N GLY A 193 3.16 -26.28 9.21
CA GLY A 193 4.56 -26.65 9.36
C GLY A 193 4.88 -28.10 9.06
N TYR A 194 3.98 -28.86 8.43
CA TYR A 194 4.26 -30.25 8.01
C TYR A 194 5.20 -30.32 6.80
N ILE A 195 5.22 -29.26 6.00
CA ILE A 195 6.22 -29.07 4.95
C ILE A 195 6.83 -27.68 5.05
N SER A 196 8.07 -27.55 4.60
CA SER A 196 8.76 -26.26 4.42
C SER A 196 9.63 -26.32 3.16
N ILE A 197 10.30 -25.23 2.83
CA ILE A 197 11.18 -25.15 1.64
C ILE A 197 12.59 -24.77 2.07
N SER A 198 13.59 -25.51 1.58
CA SER A 198 15.00 -25.21 1.80
C SER A 198 15.46 -24.01 0.97
N ASP A 199 16.65 -23.46 1.25
CA ASP A 199 17.20 -22.35 0.45
C ASP A 199 17.56 -22.76 -0.99
N THR A 200 17.73 -24.07 -1.24
CA THR A 200 17.93 -24.66 -2.57
C THR A 200 16.61 -24.97 -3.28
N GLY A 201 15.47 -24.73 -2.62
CA GLY A 201 14.13 -24.93 -3.17
C GLY A 201 13.58 -26.34 -3.00
N GLU A 202 14.24 -27.20 -2.23
CA GLU A 202 13.78 -28.57 -1.95
C GLU A 202 12.65 -28.55 -0.91
N ILE A 203 11.71 -29.49 -1.06
CA ILE A 203 10.62 -29.67 -0.09
C ILE A 203 11.18 -30.41 1.13
N LEU A 204 11.05 -29.78 2.30
CA LEU A 204 11.32 -30.37 3.60
C LEU A 204 10.01 -30.94 4.16
N ILE A 205 10.05 -32.14 4.74
CA ILE A 205 8.87 -32.87 5.20
C ILE A 205 9.08 -33.25 6.67
N SER A 206 8.07 -33.01 7.52
CA SER A 206 8.17 -33.20 8.97
C SER A 206 8.15 -34.67 9.40
N SER A 207 7.46 -35.55 8.66
CA SER A 207 7.33 -36.96 9.04
C SER A 207 7.06 -37.90 7.85
N ALA A 208 7.28 -39.20 8.08
CA ALA A 208 7.05 -40.24 7.07
C ALA A 208 5.56 -40.37 6.68
N GLU A 209 4.63 -40.07 7.61
CA GLU A 209 3.19 -40.07 7.34
C GLU A 209 2.82 -38.95 6.35
N ILE A 210 3.39 -37.75 6.52
CA ILE A 210 3.20 -36.65 5.57
C ILE A 210 3.82 -36.98 4.21
N GLU A 211 4.99 -37.60 4.20
CA GLU A 211 5.62 -38.07 2.96
C GLU A 211 4.72 -39.08 2.22
N ALA A 212 4.16 -40.06 2.93
CA ALA A 212 3.22 -41.02 2.38
C ALA A 212 1.95 -40.35 1.84
N GLN A 213 1.42 -39.35 2.56
CA GLN A 213 0.26 -38.58 2.14
C GLN A 213 0.52 -37.79 0.84
N LEU A 214 1.69 -37.14 0.72
CA LEU A 214 2.10 -36.43 -0.49
C LEU A 214 2.26 -37.38 -1.68
N LYS A 215 2.83 -38.57 -1.47
CA LYS A 215 2.91 -39.61 -2.50
C LYS A 215 1.54 -40.11 -2.92
N GLN A 216 0.61 -40.28 -1.97
CA GLN A 216 -0.77 -40.67 -2.27
C GLN A 216 -1.50 -39.62 -3.13
N TRP A 217 -1.16 -38.34 -2.95
CA TRP A 217 -1.64 -37.25 -3.80
C TRP A 217 -0.87 -37.09 -5.12
N ASN A 218 0.05 -38.00 -5.43
CA ASN A 218 0.93 -37.96 -6.60
C ASN A 218 1.78 -36.68 -6.70
N ILE A 219 2.22 -36.15 -5.55
CA ILE A 219 3.17 -35.03 -5.52
C ILE A 219 4.59 -35.56 -5.73
N ASP A 220 5.27 -35.04 -6.75
CA ASP A 220 6.69 -35.34 -6.97
C ASP A 220 7.56 -34.58 -5.94
N LEU A 221 8.08 -35.32 -4.97
CA LEU A 221 8.94 -34.79 -3.91
C LEU A 221 10.31 -34.34 -4.42
N LYS A 222 10.68 -34.65 -5.68
CA LYS A 222 11.95 -34.23 -6.29
C LYS A 222 11.87 -32.83 -6.91
N ILE A 223 10.68 -32.21 -6.94
CA ILE A 223 10.51 -30.85 -7.43
C ILE A 223 11.39 -29.90 -6.61
N LYS A 224 12.08 -29.00 -7.32
CA LYS A 224 12.83 -27.90 -6.71
C LYS A 224 12.27 -26.57 -7.17
N ILE A 225 11.87 -25.74 -6.22
CA ILE A 225 11.41 -24.38 -6.47
C ILE A 225 12.60 -23.51 -6.86
N ARG A 226 12.61 -23.00 -8.09
CA ARG A 226 13.70 -22.17 -8.61
C ARG A 226 13.41 -20.68 -8.42
N GLY A 227 14.47 -19.87 -8.45
CA GLY A 227 14.34 -18.41 -8.45
C GLY A 227 13.95 -17.79 -7.10
N LEU A 228 14.25 -18.48 -5.98
CA LEU A 228 14.05 -17.91 -4.64
C LEU A 228 15.00 -16.71 -4.43
N SER A 229 14.41 -15.53 -4.24
CA SER A 229 15.15 -14.33 -3.88
C SER A 229 15.72 -14.42 -2.46
N ASP A 230 16.72 -13.61 -2.14
CA ASP A 230 17.29 -13.60 -0.78
C ASP A 230 16.29 -13.10 0.27
N ARG A 231 15.36 -12.22 -0.11
CA ARG A 231 14.25 -11.81 0.77
C ARG A 231 13.29 -12.96 1.06
N LYS A 232 12.91 -13.73 0.04
CA LYS A 232 12.06 -14.91 0.21
C LYS A 232 12.75 -15.98 1.06
N LYS A 233 14.05 -16.20 0.86
CA LYS A 233 14.85 -17.10 1.72
C LYS A 233 14.87 -16.64 3.18
N ALA A 234 14.93 -15.34 3.46
CA ALA A 234 14.86 -14.82 4.83
C ALA A 234 13.51 -15.15 5.50
N TYR A 235 12.39 -15.05 4.78
CA TYR A 235 11.10 -15.50 5.31
C TYR A 235 11.05 -17.02 5.47
N LEU A 236 11.62 -17.80 4.53
CA LEU A 236 11.70 -19.25 4.64
C LEU A 236 12.56 -19.71 5.82
N ALA A 237 13.62 -18.98 6.15
CA ALA A 237 14.42 -19.24 7.35
C ALA A 237 13.55 -19.13 8.60
N TYR A 238 12.76 -18.06 8.73
CA TYR A 238 11.79 -17.92 9.82
C TYR A 238 10.79 -19.09 9.84
N HIS A 239 10.24 -19.47 8.69
CA HIS A 239 9.29 -20.57 8.60
C HIS A 239 9.91 -21.90 9.08
N ARG A 240 11.15 -22.20 8.67
CA ARG A 240 11.89 -23.39 9.10
C ARG A 240 12.22 -23.37 10.60
N GLU A 241 12.48 -22.21 11.19
CA GLU A 241 12.86 -22.10 12.61
C GLU A 241 11.66 -22.08 13.56
N VAL A 242 10.54 -21.50 13.13
CA VAL A 242 9.42 -21.15 14.04
C VAL A 242 8.13 -21.91 13.72
N VAL A 243 7.89 -22.27 12.46
CA VAL A 243 6.63 -22.89 12.02
C VAL A 243 6.80 -24.38 11.72
N PHE A 244 7.90 -24.75 11.08
CA PHE A 244 8.16 -26.13 10.66
C PHE A 244 8.27 -27.07 11.87
N VAL A 245 7.56 -28.19 11.79
CA VAL A 245 7.59 -29.24 12.80
C VAL A 245 8.76 -30.15 12.50
N HIS A 246 9.69 -30.26 13.45
CA HIS A 246 10.87 -31.12 13.37
C HIS A 246 10.57 -32.56 13.81
#